data_AF-A0AA90EX01-F1
#
_entry.id   AF-A0AA90EX01-F1
#
_cell.length_a   1.000
_cell.length_b   1.000
_cell.length_c   1.000
_cell.angle_alpha   90.00
_cell.angle_beta   90.00
_cell.angle_gamma   90.00
#
_symmetry.space_group_name_H-M   'P 1'
#
loop_
_entity.id
_entity.type
_entity.pdbx_description
1 polymer ?
#
loop_
_entity_poly.entity_id
_entity_poly.type
_entity_poly.pdbx_seq_one_letter_code
_entity_poly.pdbx_strand_id
1 'polypeptide(L)' 'MDLIFKSIDSILIVVLAVFFIWKFVYEIKHEKRSAVILLLLLINIYFIVKVCGLVLQLL' A
#
# COMPACT_ATOMS: atom_id res chain seq x y z
N MET A 1 -13.86 -7.54 -19.92
CA MET A 1 -12.41 -7.74 -19.66
C MET A 1 -11.87 -6.56 -18.85
N ASP A 2 -12.01 -5.31 -19.31
CA ASP A 2 -11.56 -4.10 -18.59
C ASP A 2 -12.00 -3.98 -17.12
N LEU A 3 -13.30 -4.12 -16.82
CA LEU A 3 -13.79 -3.99 -15.43
C LEU A 3 -13.25 -5.06 -14.48
N ILE A 4 -13.05 -6.29 -14.96
CA ILE A 4 -12.58 -7.42 -14.14
C ILE A 4 -11.10 -7.23 -13.79
N PHE A 5 -10.28 -6.83 -14.77
CA PHE A 5 -8.88 -6.50 -14.53
C PHE A 5 -8.74 -5.32 -13.56
N LYS A 6 -9.56 -4.27 -13.73
CA LYS A 6 -9.56 -3.11 -12.83
C LYS A 6 -9.92 -3.47 -11.38
N SER A 7 -10.91 -4.35 -11.19
CA SER A 7 -11.28 -4.86 -9.86
C SER A 7 -10.18 -5.72 -9.22
N ILE A 8 -9.50 -6.56 -10.00
CA ILE A 8 -8.38 -7.36 -9.50
C ILE A 8 -7.23 -6.45 -9.08
N ASP A 9 -6.89 -5.44 -9.87
CA ASP A 9 -5.89 -4.42 -9.52
C ASP A 9 -6.24 -3.70 -8.22
N SER A 10 -7.49 -3.26 -8.05
CA SER A 10 -7.94 -2.62 -6.81
C SER A 10 -7.82 -3.54 -5.59
N ILE A 11 -8.21 -4.81 -5.72
CA ILE A 11 -8.09 -5.79 -4.62
C ILE A 11 -6.61 -6.03 -4.29
N LEU A 12 -5.77 -6.20 -5.31
CA LEU A 12 -4.33 -6.41 -5.15
C LEU A 12 -3.67 -5.21 -4.44
N ILE A 13 -4.06 -3.99 -4.81
CA ILE A 13 -3.60 -2.75 -4.19
C ILE A 13 -3.94 -2.70 -2.70
N VAL A 14 -5.17 -3.08 -2.33
CA VAL A 14 -5.60 -3.10 -0.92
C VAL A 14 -4.85 -4.17 -0.12
N VAL A 15 -4.71 -5.38 -0.67
CA VAL A 15 -3.99 -6.48 -0.01
C VAL A 15 -2.52 -6.12 0.22
N LEU A 16 -1.86 -5.54 -0.79
CA LEU A 16 -0.49 -5.08 -0.68
C LEU A 16 -0.34 -3.94 0.32
N ALA A 17 -1.27 -2.98 0.34
CA ALA A 17 -1.25 -1.89 1.32
C ALA A 17 -1.31 -2.43 2.75
N VAL A 18 -2.23 -3.35 3.05
CA VAL A 18 -2.33 -3.98 4.39
C VAL A 18 -1.04 -4.72 4.74
N PHE A 19 -0.47 -5.48 3.80
CA PHE A 19 0.79 -6.20 4.01
C PHE A 19 1.98 -5.26 4.31
N PHE A 20 2.12 -4.16 3.56
CA PHE A 20 3.19 -3.19 3.76
C PHE A 20 3.03 -2.38 5.05
N ILE A 21 1.79 -2.06 5.46
CA ILE A 21 1.52 -1.43 6.77
C ILE A 21 1.94 -2.38 7.89
N TRP A 22 1.52 -3.64 7.82
CA TRP A 22 1.87 -4.64 8.82
C TRP A 22 3.39 -4.82 8.94
N LYS A 23 4.08 -4.91 7.79
CA LYS A 23 5.54 -5.04 7.74
C LYS A 23 6.25 -3.79 8.27
N PHE A 24 5.72 -2.61 8.01
CA PHE A 24 6.23 -1.35 8.56
C PHE A 24 6.13 -1.30 10.08
N VAL A 25 4.98 -1.66 10.65
CA VAL A 25 4.79 -1.73 12.11
C VAL A 25 5.74 -2.76 12.74
N TYR A 26 5.93 -3.90 12.08
CA TYR A 26 6.86 -4.94 12.53
C TYR A 26 8.32 -4.45 12.54
N GLU A 27 8.78 -3.80 11.47
CA GLU A 27 10.15 -3.27 11.37
C GLU A 27 10.39 -2.13 12.37
N ILE A 28 9.41 -1.25 12.61
CA ILE A 28 9.48 -0.22 13.66
C ILE A 28 9.63 -0.88 15.03
N LYS A 29 8.80 -1.89 15.34
CA LYS A 29 8.81 -2.55 16.65
C LYS A 29 10.12 -3.29 16.94
N HIS A 30 10.79 -3.78 15.89
CA HIS A 30 12.04 -4.51 16.01
C HIS A 30 13.30 -3.65 15.80
N GLU A 31 13.16 -2.33 15.65
CA GLU A 31 14.28 -1.36 15.46
C GLU A 31 15.29 -1.80 14.37
N LYS A 32 14.84 -2.56 13.37
CA LYS A 32 15.73 -3.04 12.31
C LYS A 32 15.83 -1.96 11.22
N ARG A 33 17.06 -1.48 11.01
CA ARG A 33 17.55 -0.67 9.86
C ARG A 33 16.63 0.46 9.41
N SER A 34 16.95 1.67 9.86
CA SER A 34 16.32 2.94 9.44
C SER A 34 16.08 3.09 7.92
N ALA A 35 17.02 2.62 7.07
CA ALA A 35 16.85 2.66 5.62
C ALA A 35 15.67 1.81 5.10
N VAL A 36 15.38 0.67 5.76
CA VAL A 36 14.26 -0.21 5.39
C VAL A 36 12.93 0.42 5.79
N ILE A 37 12.87 1.08 6.94
CA ILE A 37 11.71 1.83 7.43
C ILE A 37 11.39 2.98 6.46
N LEU A 38 12.41 3.72 6.00
CA LEU A 38 12.23 4.83 5.06
C LEU A 38 11.70 4.33 3.69
N LEU A 39 12.18 3.17 3.24
CA LEU A 39 11.73 2.54 1.99
C LEU A 39 10.29 2.01 2.11
N LEU A 40 9.94 1.42 3.25
CA LEU A 40 8.56 1.02 3.58
C LEU A 40 7.62 2.22 3.66
N LEU A 41 8.08 3.35 4.20
CA LEU A 41 7.30 4.59 4.26
C LEU A 41 6.96 5.11 2.85
N LEU A 42 7.94 5.17 1.95
CA LEU A 42 7.74 5.59 0.56
C LEU A 42 6.74 4.68 -0.18
N ILE A 43 6.85 3.37 0.02
CA ILE A 43 5.90 2.40 -0.54
C ILE A 43 4.49 2.64 0.01
N ASN A 44 4.36 2.85 1.32
CA ASN A 44 3.06 3.14 1.94
C ASN A 44 2.42 4.42 1.39
N ILE A 45 3.19 5.49 1.20
CA ILE A 45 2.70 6.75 0.60
C ILE A 45 2.17 6.50 -0.82
N TYR A 46 2.89 5.73 -1.64
CA TYR A 46 2.43 5.37 -2.99
C TYR A 46 1.09 4.63 -2.97
N PHE A 47 0.93 3.64 -2.08
CA PHE A 47 -0.33 2.92 -1.93
C PHE A 47 -1.48 3.83 -1.47
N ILE A 48 -1.24 4.72 -0.51
CA ILE A 48 -2.24 5.69 -0.05
C ILE A 48 -2.70 6.59 -1.19
N VAL A 49 -1.79 7.13 -2.00
CA VAL A 49 -2.14 7.98 -3.15
C VAL A 49 -2.98 7.21 -4.17
N LYS A 50 -2.63 5.95 -4.46
CA LYS A 50 -3.40 5.08 -5.36
C LYS A 50 -4.81 4.78 -4.83
N VAL A 51 -4.94 4.46 -3.54
CA VAL A 51 -6.23 4.23 -2.89
C VAL A 51 -7.07 5.51 -2.88
N CYS A 52 -6.46 6.66 -2.59
CA CYS A 52 -7.15 7.95 -2.58
C CYS A 52 -7.65 8.32 -3.99
N GLY A 53 -6.84 8.09 -5.03
CA GLY A 53 -7.26 8.28 -6.42
C GLY A 53 -8.39 7.32 -6.85
N LEU A 54 -8.38 6.08 -6.35
CA LEU A 54 -9.48 5.12 -6.53
C LEU A 54 -10.77 5.60 -5.86
N VAL A 55 -10.69 6.12 -4.63
CA VAL A 55 -11.84 6.71 -3.91
C VAL A 55 -12.38 7.94 -4.64
N LEU A 56 -11.49 8.81 -5.15
CA LEU A 56 -11.89 10.00 -5.92
C LEU A 56 -12.55 9.64 -7.25
N GLN A 57 -12.14 8.54 -7.90
CA GLN A 57 -12.80 8.03 -9.11
C GLN A 57 -14.18 7.42 -8.86
N LEU A 58 -14.46 7.04 -7.61
CA LEU A 58 -15.74 6.44 -7.20
C LEU A 58 -16.80 7.49 -6.85
N LEU A 59 -16.37 8.73 -6.58
CA LEU A 59 -17.18 9.88 -6.16
C LEU A 59 -17.57 10.71 -7.39
#